data_AF-A0AAC9ANZ8-F1
#
_entry.id   AF-A0AAC9ANZ8-F1
#
_cell.length_a   1.000
_cell.length_b   1.000
_cell.length_c   1.000
_cell.angle_alpha   90.00
_cell.angle_beta   90.00
_cell.angle_gamma   90.00
#
_symmetry.space_group_name_H-M   'P 1'
#
loop_
_entity.id
_entity.type
_entity.pdbx_description
1 polymer ?
#
loop_
_entity_poly.entity_id
_entity_poly.type
_entity_poly.pdbx_seq_one_letter_code
_entity_poly.pdbx_strand_id
1 'polypeptide(L)'
;MRSVRVRESPAVFDRGPAAALATWLITLLGAYVAGLFAATLRQRFGSIAIWVAILGLVVLITAVAALIGYLDAWPQVGNWVGRVGPFGLALWSIPLEIVAAVATHLVLRRTPA
;
A
#
# COMPACT_ATOMS: atom_id res chain seq x y z
N MET A 1 20.78 -27.23 -27.96
CA MET A 1 19.97 -27.03 -26.75
C MET A 1 20.79 -26.22 -25.75
N ARG A 2 20.44 -24.94 -25.56
CA ARG A 2 21.16 -24.00 -24.67
C ARG A 2 20.40 -23.99 -23.34
N SER A 3 21.03 -24.43 -22.26
CA SER A 3 20.42 -24.44 -20.93
C SER A 3 20.18 -23.00 -20.47
N VAL A 4 18.91 -22.57 -20.51
CA VAL A 4 18.48 -21.34 -19.87
C VAL A 4 18.53 -21.59 -18.37
N ARG A 5 19.66 -21.29 -17.74
CA ARG A 5 19.69 -21.13 -16.27
C ARG A 5 18.97 -19.83 -15.95
N VAL A 6 17.64 -19.91 -15.80
CA VAL A 6 16.89 -18.87 -15.11
C VAL A 6 17.42 -18.89 -13.67
N ARG A 7 18.21 -17.89 -13.31
CA ARG A 7 18.51 -17.64 -11.90
C ARG A 7 17.22 -17.07 -11.34
N GLU A 8 16.31 -17.94 -10.90
CA GLU A 8 14.99 -17.58 -10.34
C GLU A 8 15.13 -16.89 -8.97
N SER A 9 16.02 -15.91 -8.83
CA SER A 9 15.97 -15.05 -7.65
C SER A 9 14.68 -14.25 -7.73
N PRO A 10 13.81 -14.29 -6.71
CA PRO A 10 12.59 -13.50 -6.71
C PRO A 10 12.89 -12.04 -7.02
N ALA A 11 12.05 -11.35 -7.80
CA ALA A 11 12.25 -9.97 -8.27
C ALA A 11 12.53 -8.94 -7.14
N VAL A 12 12.21 -9.29 -5.89
CA VAL A 12 12.52 -8.48 -4.72
C VAL A 12 14.04 -8.33 -4.47
N PHE A 13 14.86 -9.27 -4.96
CA PHE A 13 16.32 -9.28 -4.81
C PHE A 13 17.07 -8.53 -5.91
N ASP A 14 16.39 -7.97 -6.91
CA ASP A 14 17.02 -7.30 -8.07
C ASP A 14 17.91 -6.12 -7.64
N ARG A 15 17.58 -5.47 -6.52
CA ARG A 15 18.35 -4.37 -5.92
C ARG A 15 19.26 -4.80 -4.76
N GLY A 16 19.45 -6.11 -4.58
CA GLY A 16 20.25 -6.70 -3.51
C GLY A 16 19.46 -7.04 -2.24
N PRO A 17 20.08 -7.77 -1.29
CA PRO A 17 19.41 -8.33 -0.11
C PRO A 17 18.90 -7.25 0.86
N ALA A 18 19.60 -6.12 0.98
CA ALA A 18 19.16 -5.01 1.83
C ALA A 18 17.85 -4.39 1.32
N ALA A 19 17.72 -4.21 -0.01
CA ALA A 19 16.50 -3.69 -0.62
C ALA A 19 15.33 -4.69 -0.48
N ALA A 20 15.61 -5.99 -0.52
CA ALA A 20 14.62 -7.03 -0.28
C ALA A 20 14.07 -6.97 1.16
N LEU A 21 14.98 -6.89 2.14
CA LEU A 21 14.60 -6.72 3.55
C LEU A 21 13.80 -5.44 3.78
N ALA A 22 14.23 -4.33 3.18
CA ALA A 22 13.51 -3.06 3.27
C ALA A 22 12.11 -3.16 2.65
N THR A 23 11.97 -3.81 1.50
CA THR A 23 10.66 -4.04 0.85
C THR A 23 9.71 -4.78 1.78
N TRP A 24 10.18 -5.88 2.39
CA TRP A 24 9.37 -6.64 3.34
C TRP A 24 9.05 -5.83 4.60
N LEU A 25 10.04 -5.15 5.18
CA LEU A 25 9.85 -4.34 6.37
C LEU A 25 8.81 -3.23 6.15
N ILE A 26 8.94 -2.47 5.06
CA ILE A 26 8.03 -1.39 4.71
C ILE A 26 6.62 -1.94 4.49
N THR A 27 6.49 -3.02 3.72
CA THR A 27 5.16 -3.61 3.45
C THR A 27 4.50 -4.16 4.72
N LEU A 28 5.27 -4.81 5.60
CA LEU A 28 4.78 -5.33 6.88
C LEU A 28 4.38 -4.19 7.83
N LEU A 29 5.20 -3.14 7.92
CA LEU A 29 4.88 -1.95 8.72
C LEU A 29 3.62 -1.26 8.18
N GLY A 30 3.47 -1.20 6.86
CA GLY A 30 2.26 -0.70 6.20
C GLY A 30 1.01 -1.48 6.57
N ALA A 31 1.08 -2.82 6.53
CA ALA A 31 -0.03 -3.67 6.96
C ALA A 31 -0.35 -3.49 8.46
N TYR A 32 0.69 -3.35 9.31
CA TYR A 32 0.52 -3.09 10.74
C TYR A 32 -0.17 -1.74 11.00
N VAL A 33 0.29 -0.65 10.36
CA VAL A 33 -0.30 0.69 10.50
C VAL A 33 -1.74 0.72 9.99
N ALA A 34 -2.03 0.03 8.88
CA ALA A 34 -3.39 -0.09 8.36
C ALA A 34 -4.33 -0.82 9.36
N GLY A 35 -3.86 -1.91 9.96
CA GLY A 35 -4.59 -2.63 11.01
C GLY A 35 -4.80 -1.77 12.26
N LEU A 36 -3.77 -1.04 12.68
CA LEU A 36 -3.84 -0.09 13.80
C LEU A 36 -4.89 0.98 13.55
N PHE A 37 -4.88 1.59 12.35
CA PHE A 37 -5.85 2.60 11.96
C PHE A 37 -7.28 2.06 11.97
N ALA A 38 -7.51 0.86 11.43
CA ALA A 38 -8.82 0.21 11.48
C ALA A 38 -9.29 -0.07 12.92
N ALA A 39 -8.39 -0.50 13.80
CA ALA A 39 -8.69 -0.71 15.22
C ALA A 39 -9.04 0.61 15.93
N THR A 40 -8.29 1.69 15.68
CA THR A 40 -8.60 3.03 16.20
C THR A 40 -9.97 3.51 15.72
N LEU A 41 -10.29 3.31 14.44
CA LEU A 41 -11.57 3.69 13.87
C LEU A 41 -12.73 2.93 14.54
N ARG A 42 -12.55 1.62 14.76
CA ARG A 42 -13.53 0.78 15.46
C ARG A 42 -13.75 1.21 16.91
N GLN A 43 -12.67 1.48 17.65
CA GLN A 43 -12.76 1.88 19.04
C GLN A 43 -13.48 3.22 19.20
N ARG A 44 -13.27 4.15 18.26
CA ARG A 44 -13.85 5.51 18.36
C ARG A 44 -15.27 5.63 17.80
N PHE A 45 -15.56 4.96 16.70
CA PHE A 45 -16.80 5.16 15.94
C PHE A 45 -17.63 3.88 15.77
N GLY A 46 -17.21 2.77 16.37
CA GLY A 46 -17.88 1.48 16.26
C GLY A 46 -17.67 0.79 14.92
N SER A 47 -18.38 -0.33 14.71
CA SER A 47 -18.20 -1.19 13.52
C SER A 47 -18.65 -0.53 12.22
N ILE A 48 -19.60 0.41 12.25
CA ILE A 48 -20.11 1.09 11.05
C ILE A 48 -19.00 1.88 10.34
N ALA A 49 -18.11 2.52 11.10
CA ALA A 49 -17.04 3.33 10.53
C ALA A 49 -16.03 2.51 9.71
N ILE A 50 -15.77 1.25 10.10
CA ILE A 50 -14.93 0.35 9.30
C ILE A 50 -15.57 0.10 7.94
N TRP A 51 -16.87 -0.21 7.91
CA TRP A 51 -17.58 -0.44 6.64
C TRP A 51 -17.61 0.79 5.76
N VAL A 52 -17.84 1.97 6.34
CA VAL A 52 -17.78 3.24 5.60
C VAL A 52 -16.38 3.48 5.04
N ALA A 53 -15.33 3.22 5.81
CA ALA A 53 -13.95 3.37 5.34
C ALA A 53 -13.61 2.39 4.22
N ILE A 54 -14.01 1.12 4.34
CA ILE A 54 -13.82 0.10 3.30
C ILE A 54 -14.58 0.49 2.03
N LEU A 55 -15.84 0.89 2.17
CA LEU A 55 -16.66 1.30 1.02
C LEU A 55 -16.07 2.54 0.34
N GLY A 56 -15.64 3.53 1.10
CA GLY A 56 -14.95 4.71 0.58
C GLY A 56 -13.67 4.36 -0.17
N LEU A 57 -12.87 3.43 0.36
CA LEU A 57 -11.66 2.95 -0.30
C LEU A 57 -11.96 2.20 -1.60
N VAL A 58 -12.97 1.33 -1.62
CA VAL A 58 -13.43 0.63 -2.82
C VAL A 58 -13.87 1.63 -3.89
N VAL A 59 -14.74 2.58 -3.53
CA VAL A 59 -15.21 3.63 -4.46
C VAL A 59 -14.05 4.44 -5.00
N LEU A 60 -13.09 4.82 -4.16
CA LEU A 60 -11.90 5.57 -4.58
C LEU A 60 -11.06 4.78 -5.58
N ILE A 61 -10.76 3.52 -5.30
CA ILE A 61 -9.99 2.64 -6.19
C ILE A 61 -10.72 2.47 -7.52
N THR A 62 -12.03 2.22 -7.48
CA THR A 62 -12.85 2.07 -8.69
C THR A 62 -12.89 3.36 -9.50
N ALA A 63 -13.03 4.53 -8.88
CA ALA A 63 -13.02 5.81 -9.57
C ALA A 63 -11.68 6.09 -10.25
N VAL A 64 -10.56 5.80 -9.58
CA VAL A 64 -9.22 5.92 -10.16
C VAL A 64 -9.03 4.94 -11.32
N ALA A 65 -9.43 3.68 -11.15
CA ALA A 65 -9.35 2.68 -12.22
C ALA A 65 -10.22 3.04 -13.44
N ALA A 66 -11.43 3.56 -13.20
CA ALA A 66 -12.31 4.06 -14.24
C ALA A 66 -11.70 5.26 -14.96
N LEU A 67 -11.06 6.19 -14.24
CA LEU A 67 -10.36 7.33 -14.83
C LEU A 67 -9.17 6.88 -15.70
N ILE A 68 -8.36 5.93 -15.20
CA ILE A 68 -7.25 5.33 -15.97
C ILE A 68 -7.79 4.66 -17.25
N GLY A 69 -8.91 3.94 -17.14
CA GLY A 69 -9.58 3.32 -18.29
C GLY A 69 -10.12 4.34 -19.28
N TYR A 70 -10.73 5.42 -18.81
CA TYR A 70 -11.22 6.52 -19.65
C TYR A 70 -10.09 7.22 -20.41
N LEU A 71 -8.90 7.29 -19.81
CA LEU A 71 -7.70 7.87 -20.42
C LEU A 71 -6.88 6.87 -21.24
N ASP A 72 -7.33 5.61 -21.37
CA ASP A 72 -6.58 4.49 -21.98
C ASP A 72 -5.13 4.37 -21.47
N ALA A 73 -4.93 4.68 -20.17
CA ALA A 73 -3.61 4.81 -19.56
C ALA A 73 -3.10 3.50 -18.92
N TRP A 74 -3.85 2.39 -19.03
CA TRP A 74 -3.43 1.08 -18.50
C TRP A 74 -2.05 0.61 -18.98
N PRO A 75 -1.66 0.78 -20.26
CA PRO A 75 -0.31 0.44 -20.71
C PRO A 75 0.77 1.26 -19.98
N GLN A 76 0.50 2.54 -19.71
CA GLN A 76 1.42 3.40 -18.99
C GLN A 76 1.57 2.99 -17.53
N VAL A 77 0.47 2.59 -16.88
CA VAL A 77 0.47 2.04 -15.52
C VAL A 77 1.29 0.75 -15.46
N GLY A 78 1.07 -0.19 -16.40
CA GLY A 78 1.86 -1.42 -16.48
C GLY A 78 3.36 -1.16 -16.67
N ASN A 79 3.71 -0.25 -17.58
CA ASN A 79 5.10 0.16 -17.82
C ASN A 79 5.72 0.85 -16.59
N TRP A 80 4.95 1.63 -15.85
CA TRP A 80 5.40 2.25 -14.61
C TRP A 80 5.65 1.20 -13.52
N VAL A 81 4.72 0.26 -13.31
CA VAL A 81 4.87 -0.85 -12.36
C VAL A 81 6.12 -1.66 -12.67
N GLY A 82 6.33 -2.04 -13.94
CA GLY A 82 7.50 -2.79 -14.37
C GLY A 82 8.82 -2.04 -14.16
N ARG A 83 8.85 -0.73 -14.38
CA ARG A 83 10.06 0.11 -14.18
C ARG A 83 10.39 0.32 -12.71
N VAL A 84 9.39 0.56 -11.88
CA VAL A 84 9.56 0.86 -10.45
C VAL A 84 9.95 -0.42 -9.68
N GLY A 85 9.31 -1.55 -10.01
CA GLY A 85 9.56 -2.85 -9.40
C GLY A 85 9.11 -2.93 -7.93
N PRO A 86 9.34 -4.06 -7.25
CA PRO A 86 8.79 -4.32 -5.91
C PRO A 86 9.22 -3.31 -4.85
N PHE A 87 10.51 -3.00 -4.79
CA PHE A 87 11.04 -2.04 -3.81
C PHE A 87 10.46 -0.63 -3.99
N GLY A 88 10.34 -0.17 -5.24
CA GLY A 88 9.79 1.15 -5.49
C GLY A 88 8.29 1.22 -5.21
N LEU A 89 7.53 0.13 -5.43
CA LEU A 89 6.13 0.04 -5.03
C LEU A 89 5.98 0.06 -3.50
N ALA A 90 6.87 -0.60 -2.76
CA ALA A 90 6.87 -0.53 -1.30
C ALA A 90 7.10 0.90 -0.80
N LEU A 91 7.96 1.69 -1.44
CA LEU A 91 8.12 3.10 -1.07
C LEU A 91 6.82 3.92 -1.23
N TRP A 92 5.91 3.53 -2.12
CA TRP A 92 4.60 4.17 -2.26
C TRP A 92 3.62 3.85 -1.13
N SER A 93 3.89 2.86 -0.27
CA SER A 93 3.09 2.65 0.95
C SER A 93 3.42 3.68 2.02
N ILE A 94 4.66 4.20 2.07
CA ILE A 94 5.11 5.14 3.10
C ILE A 94 4.21 6.39 3.20
N PRO A 95 3.84 7.09 2.10
CA PRO A 95 2.91 8.21 2.19
C PRO A 95 1.55 7.81 2.78
N LEU A 96 1.02 6.63 2.43
CA LEU A 96 -0.25 6.13 2.96
C LEU A 96 -0.14 5.84 4.46
N GLU A 97 0.98 5.26 4.89
CA GLU A 97 1.30 5.01 6.29
C GLU A 97 1.37 6.31 7.10
N ILE A 98 2.03 7.34 6.57
CA ILE A 98 2.10 8.66 7.21
C ILE A 98 0.69 9.25 7.37
N VAL A 99 -0.15 9.19 6.34
CA VAL A 99 -1.53 9.69 6.42
C VAL A 99 -2.33 8.93 7.47
N ALA A 100 -2.23 7.59 7.51
CA ALA A 100 -2.91 6.76 8.49
C ALA A 100 -2.41 7.02 9.93
N ALA A 101 -1.10 7.17 10.11
CA ALA A 101 -0.48 7.47 11.40
C ALA A 101 -0.91 8.86 11.91
N VAL A 102 -0.89 9.87 11.05
CA VAL A 102 -1.39 11.21 11.36
C VAL A 102 -2.86 11.14 11.74
N ALA A 103 -3.71 10.52 10.93
CA ALA A 103 -5.14 10.38 11.21
C ALA A 103 -5.40 9.71 12.57
N THR A 104 -4.67 8.63 12.87
CA THR A 104 -4.70 7.94 14.17
C THR A 104 -4.34 8.89 15.31
N HIS A 105 -3.25 9.65 15.17
CA HIS A 105 -2.84 10.63 16.17
C HIS A 105 -3.88 11.75 16.37
N LEU A 106 -4.50 12.26 15.28
CA LEU A 106 -5.53 13.28 15.38
C LEU A 106 -6.79 12.79 16.10
N VAL A 107 -7.12 11.50 15.96
CA VAL A 107 -8.24 10.86 16.66
C VAL A 107 -7.92 10.70 18.14
N LEU A 108 -6.73 10.20 18.48
CA LEU A 108 -6.34 9.93 19.87
C LEU A 108 -6.19 11.20 20.71
N ARG A 109 -5.59 12.26 20.16
CA ARG A 109 -5.38 13.53 20.90
C ARG A 109 -6.67 14.24 21.34
N ARG A 110 -7.83 13.85 20.78
CA ARG A 110 -9.15 14.41 21.14
C ARG A 110 -9.81 13.65 22.30
N THR A 111 -9.06 12.79 22.98
CA THR A 111 -9.54 12.01 24.11
C THR A 111 -8.97 12.63 25.39
N PRO A 112 -9.80 13.08 26.34
CA PRO A 112 -9.32 13.36 27.69
C PRO A 112 -8.81 12.06 28.32
N ALA A 113 -7.70 12.15 29.06
CA ALA A 113 -7.08 11.03 29.78
C ALA A 113 -8.03 10.37 30.78
#